data_AF-A0A641Q8C9-F1
#
_entry.id   AF-A0A641Q8C9-F1
#
_cell.length_a   1.000
_cell.length_b   1.000
_cell.length_c   1.000
_cell.angle_alpha   90.00
_cell.angle_beta   90.00
_cell.angle_gamma   90.00
#
_symmetry.space_group_name_H-M   'P 1'
#
loop_
_entity.id
_entity.type
_entity.pdbx_description
1 polymer ?
#
loop_
_entity_poly.entity_id
_entity_poly.type
_entity_poly.pdbx_seq_one_letter_code
_entity_poly.pdbx_strand_id
1 'polypeptide(L)'
;VSNNFSRNFRHFLWMDNVIYMIDDLKTHKVGQFEWLWHTNGTYKKSGIDVNVTNGNSSVVIRPLYPRMLAKSDFVHDYPEDLYWEEIEAPTEDLKGTEKYYSFHLPAEVNRVKGLTAIILKDAPDEKDLPQMERREGQDWIGLRIRHKGKITDLYINQLADGRLMHSNSWIMPDGWMTDAYMFAVSYPEGTEAKNAKDFFIAYGSALRRGNETYFSSLAKLFVIQKAEDKKLDLWINGQPKINTTFRSTKKPVSVEVNDKKIPVVYQKSQVKVKL
;
A
#
# COMPACT_ATOMS: atom_id res chain seq x y z
N VAL A 1 22.46 3.03 -10.02
CA VAL A 1 21.70 4.24 -9.61
C VAL A 1 21.31 4.95 -10.90
N SER A 2 20.03 5.23 -11.13
CA SER A 2 19.57 5.87 -12.38
C SER A 2 20.04 7.33 -12.41
N ASN A 3 20.62 7.78 -13.53
CA ASN A 3 21.13 9.15 -13.71
C ASN A 3 20.04 10.23 -13.50
N ASN A 4 18.77 9.86 -13.64
CA ASN A 4 17.65 10.80 -13.55
C ASN A 4 17.04 10.88 -12.15
N PHE A 5 17.24 9.87 -11.30
CA PHE A 5 16.51 9.70 -10.04
C PHE A 5 17.42 9.84 -8.82
N SER A 6 17.06 10.79 -7.96
CA SER A 6 17.56 10.84 -6.58
C SER A 6 16.86 9.83 -5.67
N ARG A 7 15.71 9.30 -6.11
CA ARG A 7 14.94 8.26 -5.41
C ARG A 7 14.03 7.54 -6.39
N ASN A 8 14.10 6.21 -6.38
CA ASN A 8 13.30 5.34 -7.22
C ASN A 8 12.98 4.07 -6.42
N PHE A 9 11.93 4.15 -5.60
CA PHE A 9 11.46 3.00 -4.82
C PHE A 9 10.12 2.53 -5.34
N ARG A 10 10.02 1.22 -5.56
CA ARG A 10 8.77 0.51 -5.85
C ARG A 10 8.52 -0.50 -4.73
N HIS A 11 7.33 -0.42 -4.16
CA HIS A 11 6.86 -1.36 -3.14
C HIS A 11 5.67 -2.14 -3.68
N PHE A 12 5.60 -3.41 -3.33
CA PHE A 12 4.43 -4.25 -3.56
C PHE A 12 3.83 -4.62 -2.21
N LEU A 13 2.57 -4.25 -2.00
CA LEU A 13 1.77 -4.66 -0.85
C LEU A 13 0.63 -5.53 -1.37
N TRP A 14 0.63 -6.80 -1.00
CA TRP A 14 -0.42 -7.73 -1.38
C TRP A 14 -1.35 -7.95 -0.19
N MET A 15 -2.63 -7.56 -0.34
CA MET A 15 -3.67 -7.81 0.64
C MET A 15 -4.93 -8.33 -0.09
N ASP A 16 -5.50 -9.43 0.38
CA ASP A 16 -6.61 -10.13 -0.28
C ASP A 16 -6.28 -10.45 -1.75
N ASN A 17 -7.22 -10.22 -2.66
CA ASN A 17 -7.04 -10.42 -4.10
C ASN A 17 -6.49 -9.15 -4.79
N VAL A 18 -5.75 -8.29 -4.09
CA VAL A 18 -5.20 -7.05 -4.67
C VAL A 18 -3.72 -6.91 -4.36
N ILE A 19 -2.94 -6.66 -5.41
CA ILE A 19 -1.55 -6.22 -5.32
C ILE A 19 -1.53 -4.70 -5.52
N TYR A 20 -1.13 -3.97 -4.49
CA TYR A 20 -0.88 -2.54 -4.58
C TYR A 20 0.57 -2.32 -4.96
N MET A 21 0.78 -1.64 -6.09
CA MET A 21 2.08 -1.13 -6.53
C MET A 21 2.20 0.32 -6.09
N ILE A 22 3.13 0.61 -5.17
CA ILE A 22 3.40 1.94 -4.64
C ILE A 22 4.75 2.41 -5.14
N ASP A 23 4.77 3.51 -5.86
CA ASP A 23 5.99 4.15 -6.36
C ASP A 23 6.29 5.42 -5.57
N ASP A 24 7.50 5.56 -5.03
CA ASP A 24 8.00 6.80 -4.43
C ASP A 24 9.19 7.31 -5.23
N LEU A 25 8.91 8.28 -6.08
CA LEU A 25 9.83 8.75 -7.10
C LEU A 25 10.27 10.18 -6.79
N LYS A 26 11.56 10.46 -7.01
CA LYS A 26 12.11 11.82 -7.02
C LYS A 26 13.26 11.93 -8.01
N THR A 27 13.14 12.85 -8.94
CA THR A 27 14.15 13.12 -9.97
C THR A 27 14.99 14.34 -9.62
N HIS A 28 16.17 14.45 -10.26
CA HIS A 28 17.05 15.62 -10.09
C HIS A 28 16.52 16.87 -10.79
N LYS A 29 15.73 16.69 -11.85
CA LYS A 29 15.08 17.75 -12.63
C LYS A 29 13.60 17.44 -12.78
N VAL A 30 12.80 18.48 -13.02
CA VAL A 30 11.40 18.33 -13.43
C VAL A 30 11.35 17.56 -14.75
N GLY A 31 10.36 16.69 -14.91
CA GLY A 31 10.14 15.92 -16.13
C GLY A 31 8.82 15.16 -16.08
N GLN A 32 8.62 14.28 -17.07
CA GLN A 32 7.42 13.47 -17.21
C GLN A 32 7.63 12.08 -16.61
N PHE A 33 6.54 11.48 -16.12
CA PHE A 33 6.53 10.12 -15.59
C PHE A 33 5.57 9.27 -16.40
N GLU A 34 6.00 8.05 -16.69
CA GLU A 34 5.19 7.04 -17.35
C GLU A 34 5.31 5.69 -16.66
N TRP A 35 4.23 4.91 -16.70
CA TRP A 35 4.21 3.53 -16.22
C TRP A 35 3.98 2.60 -17.39
N LEU A 36 4.98 1.75 -17.65
CA LEU A 36 4.96 0.80 -18.75
C LEU A 36 4.34 -0.53 -18.28
N TRP A 37 3.34 -1.01 -19.01
CA TRP A 37 2.61 -2.24 -18.75
C TRP A 37 2.77 -3.21 -19.91
N HIS A 38 3.65 -4.19 -19.71
CA HIS A 38 3.79 -5.34 -20.60
C HIS A 38 2.82 -6.42 -20.13
N THR A 39 1.91 -6.83 -21.00
CA THR A 39 0.82 -7.74 -20.65
C THR A 39 0.78 -8.91 -21.61
N ASN A 40 0.64 -10.13 -21.09
CA ASN A 40 0.36 -11.30 -21.91
C ASN A 40 -1.15 -11.60 -21.83
N GLY A 41 -1.87 -11.31 -22.90
CA GLY A 41 -3.32 -11.50 -23.00
C GLY A 41 -4.03 -10.34 -23.72
N THR A 42 -5.35 -10.40 -23.77
CA THR A 42 -6.19 -9.36 -24.36
C THR A 42 -6.32 -8.19 -23.40
N TYR A 43 -5.81 -7.02 -23.81
CA TYR A 43 -5.99 -5.74 -23.12
C TYR A 43 -7.33 -5.10 -23.51
N LYS A 44 -8.10 -4.66 -22.53
CA LYS A 44 -9.34 -3.93 -22.74
C LYS A 44 -9.53 -2.84 -21.68
N LYS A 45 -9.46 -1.58 -22.10
CA LYS A 45 -9.82 -0.45 -21.25
C LYS A 45 -11.33 -0.37 -21.04
N SER A 46 -11.75 -0.06 -19.82
CA SER A 46 -13.13 0.15 -19.42
C SER A 46 -13.21 1.22 -18.34
N GLY A 47 -13.57 2.45 -18.73
CA GLY A 47 -13.57 3.57 -17.79
C GLY A 47 -12.16 3.90 -17.34
N ILE A 48 -11.95 3.93 -16.02
CA ILE A 48 -10.65 4.16 -15.38
C ILE A 48 -9.79 2.90 -15.23
N ASP A 49 -10.33 1.74 -15.64
CA ASP A 49 -9.75 0.43 -15.46
C ASP A 49 -9.23 -0.14 -16.76
N VAL A 50 -8.24 -1.01 -16.64
CA VAL A 50 -7.73 -1.85 -17.72
C VAL A 50 -7.90 -3.31 -17.32
N ASN A 51 -8.61 -4.07 -18.15
CA ASN A 51 -8.76 -5.51 -17.98
C ASN A 51 -7.75 -6.22 -18.88
N VAL A 52 -7.01 -7.16 -18.30
CA VAL A 52 -6.10 -8.03 -19.05
C VAL A 52 -6.55 -9.47 -18.83
N THR A 53 -6.86 -10.19 -19.90
CA THR A 53 -7.36 -11.57 -19.82
C THR A 53 -6.53 -12.50 -20.69
N ASN A 54 -6.09 -13.63 -20.13
CA ASN A 54 -5.35 -14.66 -20.83
C ASN A 54 -5.88 -16.04 -20.44
N GLY A 55 -6.65 -16.66 -21.34
CA GLY A 55 -7.39 -17.89 -21.04
C GLY A 55 -8.31 -17.72 -19.84
N ASN A 56 -8.08 -18.51 -18.79
CA ASN A 56 -8.87 -18.48 -17.56
C ASN A 56 -8.34 -17.50 -16.50
N SER A 57 -7.24 -16.79 -16.77
CA SER A 57 -6.65 -15.81 -15.85
C SER A 57 -7.03 -14.40 -16.27
N SER A 58 -7.38 -13.54 -15.31
CA SER A 58 -7.70 -12.13 -15.60
C SER A 58 -7.33 -11.23 -14.44
N VAL A 59 -6.88 -10.01 -14.76
CA VAL A 59 -6.57 -8.96 -13.78
C VAL A 59 -7.16 -7.62 -14.22
N VAL A 60 -7.44 -6.77 -13.24
CA VAL A 60 -7.79 -5.36 -13.46
C VAL A 60 -6.65 -4.49 -12.96
N ILE A 61 -6.10 -3.66 -13.83
CA ILE A 61 -5.13 -2.62 -13.50
C ILE A 61 -5.88 -1.30 -13.32
N ARG A 62 -5.79 -0.72 -12.13
CA ARG A 62 -6.47 0.53 -11.75
C ARG A 62 -5.47 1.51 -11.15
N PRO A 63 -4.97 2.49 -11.92
CA PRO A 63 -4.20 3.61 -11.37
C PRO A 63 -5.08 4.46 -10.44
N LEU A 64 -4.58 4.82 -9.26
CA LEU A 64 -5.31 5.57 -8.24
C LEU A 64 -4.63 6.90 -7.93
N TYR A 65 -3.30 6.88 -7.76
CA TYR A 65 -2.49 8.07 -7.55
C TYR A 65 -1.30 8.09 -8.52
N PRO A 66 -0.82 9.27 -8.92
CA PRO A 66 -1.33 10.60 -8.53
C PRO A 66 -2.69 10.94 -9.16
N ARG A 67 -3.02 10.28 -10.28
CA ARG A 67 -4.26 10.48 -11.03
C ARG A 67 -4.79 9.11 -11.48
N MET A 68 -6.10 9.04 -11.73
CA MET A 68 -6.70 7.86 -12.34
C MET A 68 -6.45 7.88 -13.85
N LEU A 69 -6.66 6.75 -14.53
CA LEU A 69 -6.69 6.70 -15.98
C LEU A 69 -7.91 7.48 -16.51
N ALA A 70 -7.74 8.23 -17.59
CA ALA A 70 -8.81 9.00 -18.22
C ALA A 70 -9.99 8.08 -18.55
N LYS A 71 -11.21 8.52 -18.24
CA LYS A 71 -12.40 7.65 -18.26
C LYS A 71 -12.81 7.21 -19.67
N SER A 72 -12.52 8.01 -20.69
CA SER A 72 -12.83 7.73 -22.09
C SER A 72 -11.59 7.89 -22.98
N ASP A 73 -11.75 7.60 -24.27
CA ASP A 73 -10.72 7.79 -25.30
C ASP A 73 -10.58 9.26 -25.73
N PHE A 74 -11.51 10.12 -25.31
CA PHE A 74 -11.44 11.57 -25.46
C PHE A 74 -10.58 12.17 -24.34
N VAL A 75 -9.28 11.88 -24.37
CA VAL A 75 -8.34 12.28 -23.29
C VAL A 75 -8.27 13.80 -23.06
N HIS A 76 -8.62 14.62 -24.06
CA HIS A 76 -8.72 16.08 -23.93
C HIS A 76 -9.83 16.54 -23.00
N ASP A 77 -10.85 15.71 -22.74
CA ASP A 77 -11.88 15.97 -21.73
C ASP A 77 -11.36 15.72 -20.30
N TYR A 78 -10.20 15.07 -20.17
CA TYR A 78 -9.55 14.70 -18.91
C TYR A 78 -8.07 15.13 -18.89
N PRO A 79 -7.74 16.43 -19.07
CA PRO A 79 -6.37 16.90 -19.30
C PRO A 79 -5.42 16.64 -18.13
N GLU A 80 -5.97 16.37 -16.95
CA GLU A 80 -5.23 16.13 -15.71
C GLU A 80 -5.11 14.63 -15.38
N ASP A 81 -5.85 13.75 -16.05
CA ASP A 81 -5.83 12.31 -15.78
C ASP A 81 -4.75 11.60 -16.60
N LEU A 82 -4.36 10.40 -16.19
CA LEU A 82 -3.40 9.62 -16.96
C LEU A 82 -4.00 9.29 -18.32
N TYR A 83 -3.30 9.63 -19.41
CA TYR A 83 -3.61 9.10 -20.73
C TYR A 83 -2.76 7.86 -21.00
N TRP A 84 -3.11 7.09 -22.02
CA TRP A 84 -2.36 5.91 -22.40
C TRP A 84 -2.01 5.90 -23.87
N GLU A 85 -0.90 5.25 -24.18
CA GLU A 85 -0.45 4.97 -25.54
C GLU A 85 -0.22 3.46 -25.68
N GLU A 86 -0.67 2.89 -26.80
CA GLU A 86 -0.31 1.53 -27.20
C GLU A 86 0.97 1.61 -28.04
N ILE A 87 2.02 0.92 -27.59
CA ILE A 87 3.34 0.95 -28.23
C ILE A 87 3.68 -0.46 -28.70
N GLU A 88 4.16 -0.57 -29.94
CA GLU A 88 4.70 -1.80 -30.50
C GLU A 88 6.23 -1.79 -30.40
N ALA A 89 6.80 -2.84 -29.80
CA ALA A 89 8.24 -3.01 -29.65
C ALA A 89 8.67 -4.45 -29.97
N PRO A 90 9.96 -4.70 -30.23
CA PRO A 90 10.46 -6.05 -30.40
C PRO A 90 10.22 -6.91 -29.16
N THR A 91 9.94 -8.20 -29.35
CA THR A 91 9.98 -9.20 -28.27
C THR A 91 11.38 -9.27 -27.67
N GLU A 92 11.49 -9.76 -26.43
CA GLU A 92 12.80 -9.92 -25.74
C GLU A 92 13.81 -10.73 -26.56
N ASP A 93 13.36 -11.72 -27.34
CA ASP A 93 14.21 -12.55 -28.21
C ASP A 93 14.51 -11.92 -29.59
N LEU A 94 13.97 -10.73 -29.86
CA LEU A 94 14.07 -9.97 -31.12
C LEU A 94 13.53 -10.71 -32.36
N LYS A 95 12.69 -11.73 -32.18
CA LYS A 95 12.12 -12.52 -33.29
C LYS A 95 10.72 -12.10 -33.70
N GLY A 96 10.08 -11.22 -32.95
CA GLY A 96 8.75 -10.69 -33.25
C GLY A 96 8.55 -9.32 -32.65
N THR A 97 7.29 -8.88 -32.67
CA THR A 97 6.83 -7.68 -31.97
C THR A 97 5.82 -8.04 -30.90
N GLU A 98 5.83 -7.27 -29.82
CA GLU A 98 4.84 -7.29 -28.76
C GLU A 98 4.29 -5.89 -28.52
N LYS A 99 3.09 -5.83 -27.96
CA LYS A 99 2.44 -4.58 -27.58
C LYS A 99 2.58 -4.38 -26.08
N TYR A 100 2.92 -3.17 -25.68
CA TYR A 100 2.83 -2.73 -24.30
C TYR A 100 2.11 -1.39 -24.23
N TYR A 101 1.65 -1.05 -23.04
CA TYR A 101 0.86 0.15 -22.80
C TYR A 101 1.62 1.09 -21.90
N SER A 102 1.79 2.34 -22.33
CA SER A 102 2.40 3.39 -21.50
C SER A 102 1.30 4.25 -20.90
N PHE A 103 1.28 4.43 -19.58
CA PHE A 103 0.39 5.38 -18.91
C PHE A 103 1.18 6.64 -18.57
N HIS A 104 0.79 7.77 -19.13
CA HIS A 104 1.51 9.02 -19.02
C HIS A 104 0.86 9.95 -17.99
N LEU A 105 1.66 10.50 -17.09
CA LEU A 105 1.25 11.63 -16.25
C LEU A 105 1.36 12.92 -17.06
N PRO A 106 0.26 13.66 -17.30
CA PRO A 106 0.32 14.92 -18.07
C PRO A 106 1.20 15.99 -17.41
N ALA A 107 1.23 16.00 -16.08
CA ALA A 107 1.97 17.00 -15.32
C ALA A 107 3.48 16.73 -15.34
N GLU A 108 4.25 17.78 -15.60
CA GLU A 108 5.70 17.76 -15.39
C GLU A 108 6.03 18.06 -13.93
N VAL A 109 6.64 17.09 -13.25
CA VAL A 109 6.97 17.18 -11.84
C VAL A 109 8.34 16.58 -11.57
N ASN A 110 8.90 16.79 -10.38
CA ASN A 110 10.13 16.12 -9.95
C ASN A 110 9.92 15.12 -8.82
N ARG A 111 8.67 14.92 -8.39
CA ARG A 111 8.29 13.99 -7.33
C ARG A 111 6.90 13.44 -7.60
N VAL A 112 6.78 12.13 -7.49
CA VAL A 112 5.50 11.42 -7.58
C VAL A 112 5.44 10.37 -6.48
N LYS A 113 4.30 10.30 -5.78
CA LYS A 113 3.89 9.08 -5.09
C LYS A 113 2.75 8.44 -5.88
N GLY A 114 3.06 7.32 -6.52
CA GLY A 114 2.12 6.55 -7.31
C GLY A 114 1.49 5.44 -6.48
N LEU A 115 0.22 5.14 -6.73
CA LEU A 115 -0.46 3.96 -6.22
C LEU A 115 -1.31 3.39 -7.35
N THR A 116 -1.04 2.14 -7.73
CA THR A 116 -1.85 1.37 -8.67
C THR A 116 -2.31 0.09 -8.00
N ALA A 117 -3.59 -0.24 -8.13
CA ALA A 117 -4.12 -1.52 -7.72
C ALA A 117 -4.14 -2.49 -8.91
N ILE A 118 -3.57 -3.67 -8.73
CA ILE A 118 -3.70 -4.82 -9.63
C ILE A 118 -4.62 -5.80 -8.93
N ILE A 119 -5.88 -5.85 -9.36
CA ILE A 119 -6.94 -6.66 -8.78
C ILE A 119 -6.94 -8.01 -9.50
N LEU A 120 -6.69 -9.07 -8.75
CA LEU A 120 -6.71 -10.44 -9.24
C LEU A 120 -8.15 -10.94 -9.27
N LYS A 121 -8.55 -11.57 -10.39
CA LYS A 121 -9.87 -12.17 -10.53
C LYS A 121 -9.78 -13.69 -10.41
N ASP A 122 -10.73 -14.28 -9.73
CA ASP A 122 -10.87 -15.74 -9.65
C ASP A 122 -11.39 -16.31 -10.98
N ALA A 123 -12.16 -15.51 -11.75
CA ALA A 123 -12.62 -15.86 -13.10
C ALA A 123 -12.68 -14.63 -14.03
N PRO A 124 -12.49 -14.78 -15.36
CA PRO A 124 -12.49 -13.65 -16.29
C PRO A 124 -13.74 -12.78 -16.30
N ASP A 125 -14.91 -13.34 -15.96
CA ASP A 125 -16.20 -12.66 -15.93
C ASP A 125 -16.62 -12.18 -14.53
N GLU A 126 -15.78 -12.36 -13.50
CA GLU A 126 -16.04 -11.88 -12.14
C GLU A 126 -16.32 -10.38 -12.13
N LYS A 127 -17.41 -9.99 -11.46
CA LYS A 127 -17.86 -8.59 -11.32
C LYS A 127 -17.82 -8.08 -9.87
N ASP A 128 -17.78 -8.99 -8.90
CA ASP A 128 -17.64 -8.65 -7.49
C ASP A 128 -16.17 -8.29 -7.21
N LEU A 129 -15.81 -7.06 -7.53
CA LEU A 129 -14.46 -6.54 -7.33
C LEU A 129 -14.44 -5.58 -6.12
N PRO A 130 -13.29 -5.43 -5.43
CA PRO A 130 -13.16 -4.47 -4.36
C PRO A 130 -13.51 -3.04 -4.80
N GLN A 131 -14.36 -2.38 -4.03
CA GLN A 131 -14.66 -0.96 -4.20
C GLN A 131 -13.56 -0.14 -3.53
N MET A 132 -13.02 0.84 -4.25
CA MET A 132 -11.88 1.62 -3.81
C MET A 132 -12.20 3.11 -3.83
N GLU A 133 -12.08 3.77 -2.69
CA GLU A 133 -12.29 5.20 -2.51
C GLU A 133 -10.95 5.87 -2.19
N ARG A 134 -10.54 6.83 -3.03
CA ARG A 134 -9.34 7.65 -2.81
C ARG A 134 -9.59 8.63 -1.67
N ARG A 135 -8.61 8.79 -0.78
CA ARG A 135 -8.68 9.65 0.40
C ARG A 135 -7.39 10.43 0.57
N GLU A 136 -7.45 11.63 1.09
CA GLU A 136 -6.26 12.44 1.33
C GLU A 136 -6.46 13.32 2.54
N GLY A 137 -5.34 13.75 3.11
CA GLY A 137 -5.31 14.71 4.19
C GLY A 137 -3.92 15.34 4.29
N GLN A 138 -3.69 16.03 5.40
CA GLN A 138 -2.42 16.72 5.64
C GLN A 138 -1.26 15.73 5.63
N ASP A 139 -0.44 15.82 4.58
CA ASP A 139 0.77 15.01 4.36
C ASP A 139 0.56 13.49 4.26
N TRP A 140 -0.64 13.03 3.88
CA TRP A 140 -0.90 11.62 3.55
C TRP A 140 -1.92 11.47 2.42
N ILE A 141 -1.76 10.39 1.66
CA ILE A 141 -2.78 9.89 0.73
C ILE A 141 -3.22 8.52 1.20
N GLY A 142 -4.40 8.07 0.81
CA GLY A 142 -4.95 6.82 1.27
C GLY A 142 -6.01 6.23 0.36
N LEU A 143 -6.34 4.98 0.64
CA LEU A 143 -7.31 4.19 -0.09
C LEU A 143 -8.19 3.47 0.91
N ARG A 144 -9.50 3.68 0.83
CA ARG A 144 -10.48 2.87 1.55
C ARG A 144 -10.98 1.79 0.61
N ILE A 145 -10.73 0.54 0.98
CA ILE A 145 -11.11 -0.63 0.20
C ILE A 145 -12.26 -1.34 0.92
N ARG A 146 -13.37 -1.55 0.23
CA ARG A 146 -14.53 -2.32 0.71
C ARG A 146 -14.69 -3.56 -0.13
N HIS A 147 -14.69 -4.72 0.51
CA HIS A 147 -14.89 -5.99 -0.18
C HIS A 147 -15.33 -7.07 0.80
N LYS A 148 -16.34 -7.88 0.41
CA LYS A 148 -16.81 -9.05 1.19
C LYS A 148 -17.06 -8.75 2.68
N GLY A 149 -17.71 -7.63 2.99
CA GLY A 149 -18.04 -7.21 4.37
C GLY A 149 -16.85 -6.74 5.21
N LYS A 150 -15.68 -6.51 4.60
CA LYS A 150 -14.48 -5.99 5.24
C LYS A 150 -14.12 -4.63 4.63
N ILE A 151 -13.72 -3.70 5.51
CA ILE A 151 -13.10 -2.43 5.15
C ILE A 151 -11.62 -2.51 5.48
N THR A 152 -10.76 -2.10 4.55
CA THR A 152 -9.34 -1.87 4.80
C THR A 152 -9.01 -0.44 4.40
N ASP A 153 -8.49 0.35 5.33
CA ASP A 153 -7.93 1.65 5.04
C ASP A 153 -6.42 1.52 4.91
N LEU A 154 -5.87 1.89 3.75
CA LEU A 154 -4.43 2.00 3.49
C LEU A 154 -4.04 3.47 3.46
N TYR A 155 -3.01 3.85 4.20
CA TYR A 155 -2.45 5.19 4.25
C TYR A 155 -0.98 5.17 3.84
N ILE A 156 -0.59 6.12 2.99
CA ILE A 156 0.77 6.32 2.51
C ILE A 156 1.23 7.70 2.97
N ASN A 157 2.33 7.74 3.71
CA ASN A 157 2.86 8.93 4.32
C ASN A 157 3.69 9.74 3.30
N GLN A 158 3.29 10.99 3.07
CA GLN A 158 3.96 11.89 2.12
C GLN A 158 5.26 12.48 2.69
N LEU A 159 5.43 12.50 4.02
CA LEU A 159 6.64 12.96 4.73
C LEU A 159 7.73 11.89 4.82
N ALA A 160 7.34 10.61 4.81
CA ALA A 160 8.26 9.48 4.89
C ALA A 160 8.96 9.28 3.53
N ASP A 161 9.88 10.21 3.25
CA ASP A 161 10.40 10.45 1.92
C ASP A 161 11.95 10.32 1.87
N GLY A 162 12.54 9.88 2.98
CA GLY A 162 13.96 9.53 3.12
C GLY A 162 14.91 10.72 3.21
N ARG A 163 14.41 11.98 3.17
CA ARG A 163 15.28 13.17 3.09
C ARG A 163 16.03 13.48 4.38
N LEU A 164 15.42 13.28 5.56
CA LEU A 164 15.99 13.71 6.85
C LEU A 164 15.59 12.74 7.97
N MET A 165 16.56 11.99 8.52
CA MET A 165 16.32 11.04 9.62
C MET A 165 15.83 11.70 10.94
N HIS A 166 15.92 13.03 11.03
CA HIS A 166 15.51 13.84 12.19
C HIS A 166 14.28 14.72 11.90
N SER A 167 13.72 14.67 10.69
CA SER A 167 12.47 15.37 10.40
C SER A 167 11.27 14.54 10.87
N ASN A 168 10.31 15.22 11.48
CA ASN A 168 9.12 14.58 12.03
C ASN A 168 8.30 13.97 10.89
N SER A 169 8.26 12.63 10.80
CA SER A 169 7.50 11.91 9.76
C SER A 169 6.09 11.53 10.23
N TRP A 170 5.57 12.22 11.24
CA TRP A 170 4.29 11.85 11.83
C TRP A 170 3.12 12.39 11.00
N ILE A 171 2.18 11.51 10.73
CA ILE A 171 0.91 11.82 10.07
C ILE A 171 -0.25 11.45 10.99
N MET A 172 -1.41 12.08 10.76
CA MET A 172 -2.62 11.85 11.56
C MET A 172 -3.85 11.42 10.73
N PRO A 173 -3.79 10.27 10.02
CA PRO A 173 -4.91 9.84 9.18
C PRO A 173 -6.08 9.32 10.03
N ASP A 174 -7.27 9.91 9.87
CA ASP A 174 -8.53 9.41 10.45
C ASP A 174 -8.49 9.10 11.96
N GLY A 175 -7.79 9.95 12.72
CA GLY A 175 -7.63 9.83 14.17
C GLY A 175 -6.53 8.88 14.61
N TRP A 176 -5.89 8.15 13.68
CA TRP A 176 -4.61 7.49 13.93
C TRP A 176 -3.49 8.51 13.97
N MET A 177 -2.42 8.17 14.67
CA MET A 177 -1.18 8.94 14.70
C MET A 177 -0.02 7.95 14.55
N THR A 178 0.76 8.10 13.49
CA THR A 178 1.85 7.17 13.16
C THR A 178 2.96 7.86 12.39
N ASP A 179 4.17 7.33 12.52
CA ASP A 179 5.36 7.73 11.77
C ASP A 179 5.72 6.75 10.63
N ALA A 180 4.85 5.77 10.38
CA ALA A 180 5.05 4.73 9.39
C ALA A 180 5.06 5.28 7.96
N TYR A 181 5.80 4.61 7.08
CA TYR A 181 5.76 4.92 5.65
C TYR A 181 4.42 4.50 5.04
N MET A 182 3.96 3.29 5.36
CA MET A 182 2.61 2.82 5.05
C MET A 182 1.95 2.27 6.31
N PHE A 183 0.67 2.50 6.44
CA PHE A 183 -0.16 1.96 7.51
C PHE A 183 -1.46 1.43 6.90
N ALA A 184 -1.77 0.16 7.12
CA ALA A 184 -3.07 -0.39 6.75
C ALA A 184 -3.80 -0.89 7.98
N VAL A 185 -5.12 -0.73 8.02
CA VAL A 185 -5.98 -1.18 9.11
C VAL A 185 -7.26 -1.76 8.57
N SER A 186 -7.62 -2.96 9.05
CA SER A 186 -8.80 -3.69 8.58
C SER A 186 -9.82 -3.88 9.70
N TYR A 187 -11.09 -3.75 9.36
CA TYR A 187 -12.21 -3.89 10.27
C TYR A 187 -13.50 -4.30 9.53
N PRO A 188 -14.46 -4.96 10.21
CA PRO A 188 -15.73 -5.33 9.59
C PRO A 188 -16.52 -4.11 9.12
N GLU A 189 -17.19 -4.24 7.98
CA GLU A 189 -18.10 -3.22 7.48
C GLU A 189 -19.25 -2.96 8.47
N GLY A 190 -19.67 -1.70 8.59
CA GLY A 190 -20.63 -1.26 9.61
C GLY A 190 -19.99 -1.01 10.99
N THR A 191 -18.69 -1.27 11.17
CA THR A 191 -17.94 -0.91 12.38
C THR A 191 -16.98 0.25 12.14
N GLU A 192 -16.33 0.73 13.20
CA GLU A 192 -15.35 1.82 13.13
C GLU A 192 -13.91 1.30 13.21
N ALA A 193 -12.99 1.99 12.52
CA ALA A 193 -11.56 1.70 12.54
C ALA A 193 -10.95 1.64 13.97
N LYS A 194 -11.53 2.36 14.94
CA LYS A 194 -11.06 2.30 16.35
C LYS A 194 -11.16 0.90 16.97
N ASN A 195 -12.06 0.07 16.45
CA ASN A 195 -12.29 -1.31 16.90
C ASN A 195 -11.42 -2.32 16.14
N ALA A 196 -10.62 -1.87 15.17
CA ALA A 196 -9.75 -2.73 14.38
C ALA A 196 -8.71 -3.43 15.26
N LYS A 197 -8.45 -4.68 14.92
CA LYS A 197 -7.43 -5.52 15.56
C LYS A 197 -6.35 -5.97 14.58
N ASP A 198 -6.63 -5.84 13.28
CA ASP A 198 -5.74 -6.26 12.22
C ASP A 198 -5.13 -5.02 11.59
N PHE A 199 -3.81 -4.93 11.64
CA PHE A 199 -3.09 -3.82 11.04
C PHE A 199 -1.74 -4.22 10.49
N PHE A 200 -1.30 -3.45 9.51
CA PHE A 200 0.01 -3.51 8.90
C PHE A 200 0.71 -2.17 9.08
N ILE A 201 1.97 -2.20 9.52
CA ILE A 201 2.84 -1.04 9.67
C ILE A 201 4.09 -1.31 8.85
N ALA A 202 4.36 -0.46 7.86
CA ALA A 202 5.58 -0.51 7.07
C ALA A 202 6.54 0.59 7.52
N TYR A 203 7.72 0.19 7.96
CA TYR A 203 8.79 1.12 8.35
C TYR A 203 8.34 2.18 9.36
N GLY A 204 7.58 1.75 10.38
CA GLY A 204 7.05 2.61 11.44
C GLY A 204 7.59 2.21 12.80
N SER A 205 7.72 3.19 13.70
CA SER A 205 8.13 2.97 15.08
C SER A 205 6.97 3.13 16.07
N ALA A 206 5.87 3.77 15.67
CA ALA A 206 4.72 3.97 16.55
C ALA A 206 3.38 4.02 15.82
N LEU A 207 2.35 3.49 16.49
CA LEU A 207 0.95 3.62 16.10
C LEU A 207 0.12 3.95 17.33
N ARG A 208 -0.61 5.07 17.28
CA ARG A 208 -1.45 5.55 18.39
C ARG A 208 -2.81 5.98 17.88
N ARG A 209 -3.80 5.99 18.76
CA ARG A 209 -5.12 6.58 18.53
C ARG A 209 -5.60 7.22 19.83
N GLY A 210 -5.81 8.53 19.83
CA GLY A 210 -6.03 9.29 21.06
C GLY A 210 -4.90 9.06 22.08
N ASN A 211 -5.25 8.67 23.31
CA ASN A 211 -4.29 8.41 24.38
C ASN A 211 -3.77 6.96 24.39
N GLU A 212 -4.19 6.12 23.44
CA GLU A 212 -3.85 4.71 23.40
C GLU A 212 -2.70 4.44 22.42
N THR A 213 -1.70 3.68 22.87
CA THR A 213 -0.61 3.19 22.02
C THR A 213 -0.92 1.76 21.61
N TYR A 214 -0.98 1.50 20.31
CA TYR A 214 -1.21 0.17 19.74
C TYR A 214 0.11 -0.56 19.48
N PHE A 215 1.10 0.19 19.01
CA PHE A 215 2.44 -0.28 18.75
C PHE A 215 3.45 0.82 19.10
N SER A 216 4.58 0.43 19.68
CA SER A 216 5.75 1.31 19.82
C SER A 216 7.03 0.49 19.83
N SER A 217 8.06 0.99 19.17
CA SER A 217 9.39 0.40 19.13
C SER A 217 10.47 1.48 19.17
N LEU A 218 11.70 1.11 19.54
CA LEU A 218 12.87 1.98 19.43
C LEU A 218 13.47 2.02 18.02
N ALA A 219 12.89 1.28 17.07
CA ALA A 219 13.30 1.26 15.67
C ALA A 219 12.09 1.30 14.75
N LYS A 220 12.31 1.68 13.49
CA LYS A 220 11.30 1.53 12.42
C LYS A 220 11.28 0.07 11.96
N LEU A 221 10.12 -0.56 12.09
CA LEU A 221 9.91 -1.98 11.83
C LEU A 221 8.79 -2.19 10.80
N PHE A 222 8.76 -3.40 10.26
CA PHE A 222 7.60 -3.95 9.55
C PHE A 222 6.82 -4.81 10.53
N VAL A 223 5.53 -4.55 10.69
CA VAL A 223 4.66 -5.26 11.63
C VAL A 223 3.38 -5.65 10.94
N ILE A 224 3.02 -6.92 11.01
CA ILE A 224 1.67 -7.41 10.73
C ILE A 224 1.10 -7.90 12.05
N GLN A 225 -0.07 -7.38 12.42
CA GLN A 225 -0.85 -7.86 13.54
C GLN A 225 -2.14 -8.48 13.02
N LYS A 226 -2.45 -9.68 13.51
CA LYS A 226 -3.70 -10.38 13.22
C LYS A 226 -4.29 -10.95 14.50
N ALA A 227 -5.55 -10.66 14.79
CA ALA A 227 -6.25 -11.22 15.92
C ALA A 227 -7.11 -12.42 15.51
N GLU A 228 -6.88 -13.56 16.14
CA GLU A 228 -7.64 -14.80 15.92
C GLU A 228 -8.15 -15.30 17.27
N ASP A 229 -9.47 -15.20 17.50
CA ASP A 229 -10.13 -15.55 18.75
C ASP A 229 -9.47 -14.96 20.02
N LYS A 230 -8.74 -15.79 20.77
CA LYS A 230 -8.04 -15.45 22.02
C LYS A 230 -6.54 -15.24 21.82
N LYS A 231 -6.07 -15.29 20.58
CA LYS A 231 -4.67 -15.19 20.18
C LYS A 231 -4.43 -13.92 19.38
N LEU A 232 -3.26 -13.33 19.58
CA LEU A 232 -2.77 -12.20 18.80
C LEU A 232 -1.47 -12.65 18.13
N ASP A 233 -1.51 -12.79 16.81
CA ASP A 233 -0.35 -13.14 16.01
C ASP A 233 0.34 -11.88 15.49
N LEU A 234 1.66 -11.89 15.59
CA LEU A 234 2.53 -10.75 15.24
C LEU A 234 3.69 -11.24 14.40
N TRP A 235 3.85 -10.69 13.20
CA TRP A 235 5.04 -10.85 12.38
C TRP A 235 5.80 -9.53 12.38
N ILE A 236 7.04 -9.55 12.86
CA ILE A 236 7.85 -8.35 13.05
C ILE A 236 9.18 -8.55 12.36
N ASN A 237 9.57 -7.59 11.52
CA ASN A 237 10.84 -7.62 10.80
C ASN A 237 11.46 -6.20 10.73
N GLY A 238 12.73 -6.12 10.32
CA GLY A 238 13.43 -4.88 9.99
C GLY A 238 14.68 -4.60 10.81
N GLN A 239 14.88 -5.29 11.94
CA GLN A 239 16.07 -5.16 12.79
C GLN A 239 16.44 -6.51 13.44
N PRO A 240 17.74 -6.77 13.67
CA PRO A 240 18.19 -8.01 14.32
C PRO A 240 17.86 -8.05 15.81
N LYS A 241 17.77 -6.89 16.48
CA LYS A 241 17.36 -6.75 17.88
C LYS A 241 16.05 -6.00 17.94
N ILE A 242 15.08 -6.54 18.65
CA ILE A 242 13.73 -6.00 18.70
C ILE A 242 13.44 -5.55 20.13
N ASN A 243 13.04 -4.30 20.29
CA ASN A 243 12.50 -3.78 21.54
C ASN A 243 11.18 -3.08 21.21
N THR A 244 10.09 -3.72 21.56
CA THR A 244 8.75 -3.33 21.10
C THR A 244 7.71 -3.53 22.20
N THR A 245 6.65 -2.76 22.12
CA THR A 245 5.47 -2.87 22.97
C THR A 245 4.22 -2.93 22.11
N PHE A 246 3.33 -3.86 22.45
CA PHE A 246 2.03 -4.04 21.80
C PHE A 246 0.91 -3.85 22.80
N ARG A 247 -0.20 -3.30 22.34
CA ARG A 247 -1.41 -3.21 23.16
C ARG A 247 -1.99 -4.59 23.41
N SER A 248 -2.35 -4.86 24.66
CA SER A 248 -3.23 -5.98 25.01
C SER A 248 -4.18 -5.54 26.12
N THR A 249 -5.48 -5.72 25.90
CA THR A 249 -6.52 -5.29 26.87
C THR A 249 -6.51 -6.12 28.15
N LYS A 250 -5.94 -7.33 28.11
CA LYS A 250 -5.79 -8.24 29.24
C LYS A 250 -4.36 -8.77 29.29
N LYS A 251 -3.89 -9.13 30.49
CA LYS A 251 -2.60 -9.81 30.63
C LYS A 251 -2.64 -11.14 29.86
N PRO A 252 -1.76 -11.39 28.88
CA PRO A 252 -1.74 -12.65 28.17
C PRO A 252 -1.25 -13.78 29.09
N VAL A 253 -1.74 -15.00 28.84
CA VAL A 253 -1.33 -16.20 29.59
C VAL A 253 0.11 -16.60 29.25
N SER A 254 0.49 -16.45 27.97
CA SER A 254 1.83 -16.75 27.48
C SER A 254 2.20 -15.83 26.32
N VAL A 255 3.50 -15.63 26.12
CA VAL A 255 4.06 -15.00 24.93
C VAL A 255 5.09 -15.96 24.36
N GLU A 256 5.02 -16.14 23.05
CA GLU A 256 5.89 -17.05 22.29
C GLU A 256 6.51 -16.29 21.12
N VAL A 257 7.80 -16.49 20.92
CA VAL A 257 8.57 -15.87 19.84
C VAL A 257 9.36 -16.96 19.15
N ASN A 258 9.10 -17.18 17.86
CA ASN A 258 9.76 -18.21 17.05
C ASN A 258 9.77 -19.56 17.79
N ASP A 259 8.58 -20.01 18.20
CA ASP A 259 8.33 -21.26 18.92
C ASP A 259 8.99 -21.38 20.32
N LYS A 260 9.43 -20.25 20.89
CA LYS A 260 10.03 -20.19 22.23
C LYS A 260 9.21 -19.31 23.17
N LYS A 261 8.76 -19.91 24.26
CA LYS A 261 8.08 -19.17 25.35
C LYS A 261 9.06 -18.21 26.02
N ILE A 262 8.61 -16.97 26.21
CA ILE A 262 9.35 -15.93 26.94
C ILE A 262 8.52 -15.40 28.11
N PRO A 263 9.15 -14.80 29.13
CA PRO A 263 8.43 -14.20 30.24
C PRO A 263 7.45 -13.11 29.79
N VAL A 264 6.24 -13.13 30.34
CA VAL A 264 5.23 -12.10 30.05
C VAL A 264 5.55 -10.84 30.83
N VAL A 265 6.05 -9.81 30.14
CA VAL A 265 6.23 -8.46 30.69
C VAL A 265 5.02 -7.61 30.32
N TYR A 266 4.06 -7.48 31.25
CA TYR A 266 2.81 -6.76 31.04
C TYR A 266 2.65 -5.60 32.02
N GLN A 267 2.41 -4.39 31.50
CA GLN A 267 2.18 -3.19 32.30
C GLN A 267 1.25 -2.23 31.57
N LYS A 268 0.24 -1.66 32.25
CA LYS A 268 -0.67 -0.64 31.70
C LYS A 268 -1.25 -1.01 30.32
N SER A 269 -1.76 -2.23 30.18
CA SER A 269 -2.34 -2.74 28.92
C SER A 269 -1.35 -2.83 27.75
N GLN A 270 -0.06 -2.97 28.06
CA GLN A 270 1.01 -3.17 27.09
C GLN A 270 1.78 -4.45 27.42
N VAL A 271 2.15 -5.20 26.39
CA VAL A 271 3.07 -6.34 26.46
C VAL A 271 4.39 -5.89 25.84
N LYS A 272 5.49 -6.00 26.59
CA LYS A 272 6.83 -5.66 26.12
C LYS A 272 7.57 -6.92 25.67
N VAL A 273 8.15 -6.87 24.48
CA VAL A 273 9.01 -7.92 23.93
C VAL A 273 10.38 -7.34 23.65
N LYS A 274 11.41 -8.01 24.15
CA LYS A 274 12.82 -7.66 23.93
C LYS A 274 13.59 -8.91 23.47
N LEU A 275 14.19 -8.83 22.29
CA LEU A 275 14.96 -9.88 21.63
C LEU A 275 16.33 -9.32 21.21
#